data_AF-A0A7V9F391-F1
#
_entry.id   AF-A0A7V9F391-F1
#
_cell.length_a   1.000
_cell.length_b   1.000
_cell.length_c   1.000
_cell.angle_alpha   90.00
_cell.angle_beta   90.00
_cell.angle_gamma   90.00
#
_symmetry.space_group_name_H-M   'P 1'
#
loop_
_entity.id
_entity.type
_entity.pdbx_description
1 polymer ?
#
loop_
_entity_poly.entity_id
_entity_poly.type
_entity_poly.pdbx_seq_one_letter_code
_entity_poly.pdbx_strand_id
1 'polypeptide(L)'
;MSQLPLLPPVTELDGLQHRLDSLEAGLLNLGSAMVAFSGGADSAFLLAAAVRALGTERVVAATALSDSLPEGERQPARDFAAG
;
A
#
# COMPACT_ATOMS: atom_id res chain seq x y z
N MET A 1 -27.95 -16.56 8.04
CA MET A 1 -26.81 -17.51 8.08
C MET A 1 -25.72 -16.93 7.20
N SER A 2 -24.84 -16.09 7.78
CA SER A 2 -23.73 -15.47 7.05
C SER A 2 -22.74 -16.55 6.65
N GLN A 3 -22.49 -16.73 5.34
CA GLN A 3 -21.43 -17.61 4.88
C GLN A 3 -20.10 -17.10 5.45
N LEU A 4 -19.32 -18.00 6.06
CA LEU A 4 -17.92 -17.73 6.35
C LEU A 4 -17.20 -17.54 5.00
N PRO A 5 -16.31 -16.54 4.86
CA PRO A 5 -15.51 -16.40 3.66
C PRO A 5 -14.69 -17.68 3.47
N LEU A 6 -14.85 -18.31 2.30
CA LEU A 6 -14.03 -19.44 1.90
C LEU A 6 -12.57 -18.98 1.88
N LEU A 7 -11.74 -19.58 2.74
CA LEU A 7 -10.31 -19.38 2.69
C LEU A 7 -9.82 -19.82 1.30
N PRO A 8 -8.94 -19.03 0.64
CA PRO A 8 -8.41 -19.42 -0.66
C PRO A 8 -7.64 -20.75 -0.53
N PRO A 9 -7.59 -21.56 -1.60
CA PRO A 9 -6.86 -22.81 -1.58
C PRO A 9 -5.39 -22.59 -1.23
N VAL A 10 -4.76 -23.53 -0.51
CA VAL A 10 -3.39 -23.41 0.03
C VAL A 10 -2.37 -23.01 -1.04
N THR A 11 -2.52 -23.51 -2.27
CA THR A 11 -1.66 -23.15 -3.41
C THR A 11 -1.71 -21.65 -3.77
N GLU A 12 -2.85 -20.99 -3.59
CA GLU A 12 -2.97 -19.54 -3.78
C GLU A 12 -2.32 -18.75 -2.64
N LEU A 13 -2.30 -19.30 -1.43
CA LEU A 13 -1.60 -18.71 -0.29
C LEU A 13 -0.08 -18.73 -0.48
N ASP A 14 0.48 -19.83 -1.01
CA ASP A 14 1.90 -19.92 -1.33
C ASP A 14 2.30 -18.90 -2.42
N GLY A 15 1.47 -18.79 -3.47
CA GLY A 15 1.67 -17.81 -4.53
C GLY A 15 1.56 -16.35 -4.04
N LEU A 16 0.67 -16.08 -3.09
CA LEU A 16 0.53 -14.77 -2.46
C LEU A 16 1.74 -14.44 -1.59
N GLN A 17 2.19 -15.38 -0.76
CA GLN A 17 3.36 -15.18 0.09
C GLN A 17 4.60 -14.87 -0.78
N HIS A 18 4.82 -15.62 -1.86
CA HIS A 18 5.93 -15.37 -2.77
C HIS A 18 5.88 -13.97 -3.40
N ARG A 19 4.69 -13.45 -3.72
CA ARG A 19 4.53 -12.08 -4.25
C ARG A 19 4.84 -11.02 -3.19
N LEU A 20 4.44 -11.25 -1.94
CA LEU A 20 4.77 -10.37 -0.81
C LEU A 20 6.27 -10.34 -0.54
N ASP A 21 6.93 -11.50 -0.53
CA ASP A 21 8.37 -11.61 -0.33
C ASP A 21 9.14 -10.92 -1.46
N SER A 22 8.68 -11.07 -2.71
CA SER A 22 9.27 -10.41 -3.87
C SER A 22 9.13 -8.88 -3.80
N LEU A 23 7.96 -8.39 -3.36
CA LEU A 23 7.72 -6.96 -3.14
C LEU A 23 8.64 -6.41 -2.06
N GLU A 24 8.74 -7.09 -0.92
CA GLU A 24 9.57 -6.67 0.20
C GLU A 24 11.06 -6.64 -0.17
N ALA A 25 11.55 -7.69 -0.83
CA ALA A 25 12.92 -7.72 -1.35
C ALA A 25 13.18 -6.57 -2.35
N GLY A 26 12.21 -6.29 -3.23
CA GLY A 26 12.29 -5.16 -4.16
C GLY A 26 12.39 -3.81 -3.44
N LEU A 27 11.57 -3.60 -2.41
CA LEU A 27 11.58 -2.38 -1.60
C LEU A 27 12.90 -2.22 -0.85
N LEU A 28 13.37 -3.27 -0.15
CA LEU A 28 14.64 -3.26 0.56
C LEU A 28 15.83 -2.91 -0.36
N ASN A 29 15.83 -3.44 -1.59
CA ASN A 29 16.86 -3.14 -2.59
C ASN A 29 16.86 -1.67 -3.04
N LEU A 30 15.73 -0.97 -2.98
CA LEU A 30 15.65 0.47 -3.30
C LEU A 30 16.22 1.36 -2.19
N GLY A 31 16.16 0.92 -0.93
CA GLY A 31 16.67 1.65 0.26
C GLY A 31 15.89 2.92 0.65
N SER A 32 15.07 3.49 -0.24
CA SER A 32 14.09 4.56 0.02
C SER A 32 13.06 4.62 -1.11
N ALA A 33 11.87 5.16 -0.85
CA ALA A 33 10.82 5.24 -1.87
C ALA A 33 9.94 6.50 -1.73
N MET A 34 9.51 7.04 -2.88
CA MET A 34 8.37 7.95 -2.95
C MET A 34 7.18 7.20 -3.56
N VAL A 35 6.09 7.08 -2.82
CA VAL A 35 4.88 6.37 -3.26
C VAL A 35 3.87 7.38 -3.76
N ALA A 36 3.47 7.27 -5.03
CA ALA A 36 2.34 8.00 -5.57
C ALA A 36 1.05 7.49 -4.91
N PHE A 37 0.48 8.30 -4.02
CA PHE A 37 -0.63 7.92 -3.17
C PHE A 37 -1.91 8.64 -3.59
N SER A 38 -2.86 7.89 -4.16
CA SER A 38 -4.15 8.42 -4.63
C SER A 38 -5.26 8.37 -3.60
N GLY A 39 -5.05 7.68 -2.47
CA GLY A 39 -6.10 7.40 -1.48
C GLY A 39 -6.80 6.05 -1.69
N GLY A 40 -6.53 5.35 -2.81
CA GLY A 40 -7.10 4.02 -3.09
C GLY A 40 -6.35 2.88 -2.38
N ALA A 41 -7.04 1.74 -2.23
CA ALA A 41 -6.55 0.56 -1.51
C ALA A 41 -5.17 0.06 -2.00
N ASP A 42 -4.93 0.04 -3.31
CA ASP A 42 -3.67 -0.44 -3.87
C ASP A 42 -2.49 0.47 -3.48
N SER A 43 -2.69 1.79 -3.57
CA SER A 43 -1.68 2.77 -3.19
C SER A 43 -1.45 2.82 -1.67
N ALA A 44 -2.50 2.56 -0.88
CA ALA A 44 -2.41 2.44 0.58
C ALA A 44 -1.63 1.18 0.98
N PHE A 45 -1.91 0.05 0.33
CA PHE A 45 -1.19 -1.20 0.52
C PHE A 45 0.30 -1.04 0.20
N LEU A 46 0.64 -0.42 -0.94
CA LEU A 46 2.03 -0.20 -1.32
C LEU A 46 2.74 0.74 -0.34
N LEU A 47 2.09 1.83 0.09
CA LEU A 47 2.63 2.75 1.10
C LEU A 47 2.90 2.01 2.42
N ALA A 48 1.94 1.23 2.91
CA ALA A 48 2.11 0.44 4.13
C ALA A 48 3.22 -0.60 4.01
N ALA A 49 3.33 -1.29 2.86
CA ALA A 49 4.41 -2.24 2.60
C ALA A 49 5.78 -1.55 2.56
N ALA A 50 5.89 -0.39 1.91
CA ALA A 50 7.11 0.40 1.87
C ALA A 50 7.54 0.86 3.26
N VAL A 51 6.62 1.39 4.06
CA VAL A 51 6.89 1.81 5.45
C VAL A 51 7.33 0.62 6.31
N ARG A 52 6.70 -0.55 6.17
CA ARG A 52 7.08 -1.76 6.90
C ARG A 52 8.50 -2.21 6.55
N ALA A 53 8.86 -2.20 5.27
CA ALA A 53 10.16 -2.68 4.80
C ALA A 53 11.30 -1.68 5.07
N LEU A 54 11.06 -0.39 4.88
CA LEU A 54 12.10 0.65 4.83
C LEU A 54 12.11 1.58 6.06
N GLY A 55 11.04 1.58 6.86
CA GLY A 55 10.81 2.55 7.92
C GLY A 55 10.23 3.88 7.42
N THR A 56 9.55 4.59 8.30
CA THR A 56 8.89 5.89 7.99
C THR A 56 9.87 6.96 7.51
N GLU A 57 11.09 6.99 8.04
CA GLU A 57 12.14 7.96 7.69
C GLU A 57 12.64 7.85 6.23
N ARG A 58 12.32 6.74 5.54
CA ARG A 58 12.81 6.44 4.18
C ARG A 58 11.70 6.42 3.14
N VAL A 59 10.48 6.79 3.53
CA VAL A 59 9.30 6.72 2.66
C VAL A 59 8.57 8.05 2.66
N VAL A 60 8.26 8.55 1.46
CA VAL A 60 7.42 9.74 1.27
C VAL A 60 6.16 9.34 0.49
N ALA A 61 4.99 9.72 1.00
CA ALA A 61 3.74 9.62 0.25
C ALA A 61 3.48 10.92 -0.53
N ALA A 62 3.23 10.81 -1.83
CA ALA A 62 2.97 11.94 -2.70
C ALA A 62 1.57 11.82 -3.33
N THR A 63 0.66 12.72 -2.96
CA THR A 63 -0.66 12.84 -3.60
C THR A 63 -0.64 13.97 -4.61
N ALA A 64 -0.90 13.66 -5.88
CA ALA A 64 -1.05 14.67 -6.92
C ALA A 64 -2.37 15.43 -6.71
N LEU A 65 -2.29 16.76 -6.67
CA LEU A 65 -3.47 17.63 -6.66
C LEU A 65 -3.73 18.11 -8.08
N SER A 66 -4.90 17.81 -8.61
CA SER A 66 -5.43 18.42 -9.84
C SER A 66 -6.82 18.99 -9.57
N ASP A 67 -7.24 19.98 -10.35
CA ASP A 67 -8.60 20.58 -10.27
C ASP A 67 -9.72 19.55 -10.51
N SER A 68 -9.37 18.35 -10.98
CA SER A 68 -10.29 17.23 -11.20
C SER A 68 -10.40 16.26 -10.01
N LEU A 69 -9.63 16.43 -8.92
CA LEU A 69 -9.71 15.56 -7.75
C LEU A 69 -10.82 16.05 -6.79
N PRO A 70 -11.90 15.28 -6.56
CA PRO A 70 -12.96 15.66 -5.65
C PRO A 70 -12.43 15.92 -4.25
N GLU A 71 -12.90 16.99 -3.61
CA GLU A 71 -12.43 17.43 -2.30
C GLU A 71 -12.60 16.36 -1.21
N GLY A 72 -13.61 15.49 -1.35
CA GLY A 72 -13.90 14.39 -0.42
C GLY A 72 -12.86 13.27 -0.39
N GLU A 73 -12.05 13.09 -1.44
CA GLU A 73 -10.99 12.07 -1.48
C GLU A 73 -9.67 12.59 -0.87
N ARG A 74 -9.55 13.90 -0.65
CA ARG A 74 -8.30 14.55 -0.21
C ARG A 74 -8.00 14.30 1.27
N GLN A 75 -9.01 14.48 2.14
CA GLN A 75 -8.81 14.40 3.58
C GLN A 75 -8.45 12.98 4.05
N PRO A 76 -9.17 11.92 3.62
CA PRO A 76 -8.84 10.55 4.04
C PRO A 76 -7.44 10.11 3.59
N ALA A 77 -7.00 10.55 2.42
CA ALA A 77 -5.66 10.27 1.94
C ALA A 77 -4.58 10.96 2.81
N ARG A 78 -4.76 12.25 3.10
CA ARG A 78 -3.82 12.97 3.97
C ARG A 78 -3.70 12.33 5.35
N ASP A 79 -4.83 11.99 5.96
CA ASP A 79 -4.86 11.39 7.30
C ASP A 79 -4.15 10.03 7.32
N PHE A 80 -4.37 9.18 6.31
CA PHE A 80 -3.68 7.89 6.20
C PHE A 80 -2.15 8.04 6.01
N ALA A 81 -1.73 9.01 5.22
CA ALA A 81 -0.31 9.26 4.96
C ALA A 81 0.42 9.91 6.14
N ALA A 82 -0.28 10.60 7.03
CA ALA A 82 0.30 11.28 8.19
C ALA A 82 0.67 10.32 9.34
N GLY A 83 0.04 9.14 9.40
CA GLY A 83 0.24 8.14 10.46
C GLY A 83 -0.78 8.27 11.58
#